data_AF-A0A2E3FFE8-F1
#
_entry.id   AF-A0A2E3FFE8-F1
#
_cell.length_a   1.000
_cell.length_b   1.000
_cell.length_c   1.000
_cell.angle_alpha   90.00
_cell.angle_beta   90.00
_cell.angle_gamma   90.00
#
_symmetry.space_group_name_H-M   'P 1'
#
loop_
_entity.id
_entity.type
_entity.pdbx_description
1 polymer ?
#
loop_
_entity_poly.entity_id
_entity_poly.type
_entity_poly.pdbx_seq_one_letter_code
_entity_poly.pdbx_strand_id
1 'polypeptide(L)'
;MQVNFDIPAANRNPMVDAIIARNRAKTAAPATPPNPDSAALASFNGYYNLQEPATPGAFLPGAFLTVDTNINVAYNATTQTFDPSFDVSVILCLDGKTPHVFDFTQSPTATFQKGPEGIYTLTFATPAGVSPALSGELRFARTGMTGGQTATLGGTVSIGTAPETTVSGHTYNNPILPSLYRGAYYTHPSPGNATAAQVMTIGPNFELSYTPLGDSGAPAMVQSYAYNMNMYFFSFIDSLGHETKLIMGTSAAGGLVCNDMTIIDAIAHPRTLTTIKLSDQTLPDTATTQLCQTNAQALADLSGYFPLTQQSNEGTVPSSRAFLSVEGQYVSSYRPTATPEIETKYKIAVGLCLDGVHSTVYYFDQNCHFDTDSQTLTIQGIQQDGVDGSWQIEFTPGYTPGTGAFSQFGDLSAVRLSFVPSGTGSASAIYTGKTPLGPVPLSAFSGATLTATAAGSNEALEIVSDHSILYTPPALSASWQKDDQQQAWLEILYVPLMYIVAYQVRPDDILAPDAGRVTGMLSLGTNGACGLASINTRYLHLWPSLPPVPCPPTSVLAIPTAA
;
A
#
# COMPACT_ATOMS: atom_id res chain seq x y z
N MET A 1 2.32 23.27 -10.30
CA MET A 1 2.50 23.87 -8.97
C MET A 1 3.21 22.81 -8.12
N GLN A 2 4.39 23.15 -7.60
CA GLN A 2 5.31 22.22 -6.92
C GLN A 2 4.64 21.57 -5.69
N VAL A 3 4.80 20.25 -5.56
CA VAL A 3 4.63 19.56 -4.29
C VAL A 3 6.00 19.06 -3.88
N ASN A 4 6.67 19.85 -3.04
CA ASN A 4 7.85 19.40 -2.34
C ASN A 4 7.34 18.57 -1.16
N PHE A 5 7.52 17.24 -1.21
CA PHE A 5 7.15 16.32 -0.11
C PHE A 5 8.03 16.50 1.14
N ASP A 6 9.00 17.40 1.06
CA ASP A 6 9.84 17.79 2.15
C ASP A 6 9.12 18.85 3.01
N ILE A 7 8.74 18.45 4.23
CA ILE A 7 8.40 19.40 5.31
C ILE A 7 9.53 20.44 5.37
N PRO A 8 9.32 21.76 5.46
CA PRO A 8 10.42 22.70 5.61
C PRO A 8 11.28 22.32 6.83
N ALA A 9 12.61 22.29 6.70
CA ALA A 9 13.52 21.81 7.76
C ALA A 9 13.28 22.50 9.12
N ALA A 10 12.86 23.76 9.11
CA ALA A 10 12.53 24.52 10.32
C ALA A 10 11.31 23.99 11.12
N ASN A 11 10.47 23.15 10.50
CA ASN A 11 9.27 22.57 11.10
C ASN A 11 9.40 21.05 11.30
N ARG A 12 10.59 20.48 11.09
CA ARG A 12 10.82 19.05 11.26
C ARG A 12 11.23 18.75 12.69
N ASN A 13 10.68 17.65 13.22
CA ASN A 13 11.17 17.07 14.45
C ASN A 13 12.64 16.60 14.22
N PRO A 14 13.60 16.88 15.14
CA PRO A 14 14.98 16.40 15.03
C PRO A 14 15.11 14.88 14.81
N MET A 15 14.16 14.09 15.32
CA MET A 15 14.07 12.65 15.10
C MET A 15 13.63 12.32 13.66
N VAL A 16 12.73 13.11 13.08
CA VAL A 16 12.35 13.03 11.66
C VAL A 16 13.55 13.40 10.77
N ASP A 17 14.35 14.38 11.15
CA ASP A 17 15.58 14.71 10.42
C ASP A 17 16.66 13.63 10.54
N ALA A 18 16.84 13.00 11.70
CA ALA A 18 17.73 11.86 11.87
C ALA A 18 17.30 10.63 11.03
N ILE A 19 16.00 10.44 10.83
CA ILE A 19 15.44 9.31 10.09
C ILE A 19 15.36 9.61 8.59
N ILE A 20 15.01 10.83 8.19
CA ILE A 20 15.17 11.29 6.80
C ILE A 20 16.65 11.23 6.41
N ALA A 21 17.57 11.63 7.30
CA ALA A 21 19.00 11.44 7.09
C ALA A 21 19.36 9.96 7.01
N ARG A 22 18.80 9.08 7.85
CA ARG A 22 18.98 7.61 7.76
C ARG A 22 18.50 7.06 6.42
N ASN A 23 17.31 7.46 5.96
CA ASN A 23 16.70 7.03 4.70
C ASN A 23 17.41 7.63 3.48
N ARG A 24 17.96 8.84 3.58
CA ARG A 24 18.79 9.49 2.54
C ARG A 24 20.24 8.98 2.52
N ALA A 25 20.78 8.52 3.65
CA ALA A 25 22.19 8.15 3.78
C ALA A 25 22.50 6.69 3.42
N LYS A 26 21.50 5.82 3.25
CA LYS A 26 21.72 4.38 3.03
C LYS A 26 21.69 3.99 1.55
N THR A 27 22.62 4.52 0.78
CA THR A 27 23.16 3.84 -0.42
C THR A 27 24.52 3.19 -0.15
N ALA A 28 25.11 3.41 1.03
CA ALA A 28 26.36 2.79 1.46
C ALA A 28 26.10 1.51 2.28
N ALA A 29 26.94 0.49 2.06
CA ALA A 29 26.90 -0.75 2.83
C ALA A 29 27.15 -0.47 4.34
N PRO A 30 26.44 -1.14 5.26
CA PRO A 30 26.62 -0.93 6.69
C PRO A 30 28.04 -1.30 7.15
N ALA A 31 28.58 -0.55 8.12
CA ALA A 31 29.94 -0.75 8.64
C ALA A 31 30.11 -2.07 9.43
N THR A 32 29.00 -2.65 9.87
CA THR A 32 28.91 -3.91 10.60
C THR A 32 27.97 -4.86 9.86
N PRO A 33 28.26 -6.18 9.83
CA PRO A 33 27.35 -7.15 9.24
C PRO A 33 25.95 -7.02 9.89
N PRO A 34 24.88 -6.94 9.09
CA PRO A 34 23.52 -6.84 9.61
C PRO A 34 23.18 -8.10 10.42
N ASN A 35 22.32 -7.94 11.43
CA ASN A 35 21.79 -9.07 12.20
C ASN A 35 21.20 -10.13 11.23
N PRO A 36 21.60 -11.42 11.33
CA PRO A 36 21.19 -12.46 10.38
C PRO A 36 19.69 -12.71 10.36
N ASP A 37 18.98 -12.39 11.44
CA ASP A 37 17.54 -12.58 11.56
C ASP A 37 16.75 -11.40 10.96
N SER A 38 17.43 -10.37 10.40
CA SER A 38 16.77 -9.16 9.87
C SER A 38 15.78 -9.50 8.76
N ALA A 39 16.13 -10.42 7.85
CA ALA A 39 15.22 -10.85 6.79
C ALA A 39 13.99 -11.62 7.32
N ALA A 40 14.11 -12.28 8.48
CA ALA A 40 13.01 -12.96 9.13
C ALA A 40 12.07 -11.94 9.79
N LEU A 41 12.60 -10.98 10.55
CA LEU A 41 11.79 -9.92 11.18
C LEU A 41 11.16 -8.99 10.13
N ALA A 42 11.85 -8.71 9.03
CA ALA A 42 11.31 -7.97 7.88
C ALA A 42 10.04 -8.60 7.30
N SER A 43 9.85 -9.92 7.43
CA SER A 43 8.59 -10.53 7.03
C SER A 43 7.41 -10.10 7.92
N PHE A 44 7.65 -9.57 9.11
CA PHE A 44 6.62 -8.99 9.96
C PHE A 44 6.53 -7.47 9.85
N ASN A 45 7.07 -6.88 8.77
CA ASN A 45 6.98 -5.45 8.46
C ASN A 45 5.54 -4.94 8.53
N GLY A 46 5.38 -3.75 9.11
CA GLY A 46 4.09 -3.05 9.17
C GLY A 46 3.84 -2.37 10.51
N TYR A 47 2.71 -1.67 10.56
CA TYR A 47 2.18 -1.00 11.75
C TYR A 47 1.21 -1.91 12.48
N TYR A 48 1.46 -2.11 13.77
CA TYR A 48 0.64 -2.87 14.69
C TYR A 48 -0.07 -1.89 15.62
N ASN A 49 -1.39 -1.81 15.49
CA ASN A 49 -2.21 -1.06 16.44
C ASN A 49 -2.27 -1.84 17.77
N LEU A 50 -1.81 -1.22 18.86
CA LEU A 50 -1.72 -1.90 20.15
C LEU A 50 -3.04 -1.83 20.91
N GLN A 51 -3.44 -2.96 21.49
CA GLN A 51 -4.68 -3.14 22.22
C GLN A 51 -4.42 -3.29 23.73
N GLU A 52 -5.43 -2.95 24.53
CA GLU A 52 -5.43 -3.22 25.96
C GLU A 52 -5.40 -4.73 26.21
N PRO A 53 -4.46 -5.24 27.02
CA PRO A 53 -4.33 -6.66 27.31
C PRO A 53 -5.58 -7.29 27.96
N ALA A 54 -6.39 -6.50 28.67
CA ALA A 54 -7.51 -6.98 29.47
C ALA A 54 -8.87 -6.94 28.74
N THR A 55 -8.96 -6.27 27.59
CA THR A 55 -10.22 -6.09 26.87
C THR A 55 -9.95 -6.23 25.36
N PRO A 56 -10.15 -7.42 24.77
CA PRO A 56 -10.01 -7.61 23.32
C PRO A 56 -10.82 -6.57 22.56
N GLY A 57 -10.14 -5.75 21.74
CA GLY A 57 -10.78 -4.68 20.94
C GLY A 57 -10.83 -3.30 21.59
N ALA A 58 -10.42 -3.11 22.86
CA ALA A 58 -10.18 -1.78 23.40
C ALA A 58 -8.76 -1.34 23.05
N PHE A 59 -8.61 -0.27 22.29
CA PHE A 59 -7.30 0.26 21.89
C PHE A 59 -6.70 1.10 23.01
N LEU A 60 -5.38 0.98 23.22
CA LEU A 60 -4.65 1.97 23.98
C LEU A 60 -4.54 3.22 23.10
N PRO A 61 -5.15 4.37 23.44
CA PRO A 61 -5.23 5.51 22.53
C PRO A 61 -3.85 5.94 22.03
N GLY A 62 -3.66 5.80 20.71
CA GLY A 62 -2.43 6.10 19.99
C GLY A 62 -1.25 5.16 20.21
N ALA A 63 -1.36 4.09 20.98
CA ALA A 63 -0.25 3.16 21.18
C ALA A 63 -0.03 2.28 19.93
N PHE A 64 1.23 2.12 19.53
CA PHE A 64 1.60 1.34 18.36
C PHE A 64 2.96 0.66 18.49
N LEU A 65 3.14 -0.38 17.68
CA LEU A 65 4.45 -0.92 17.34
C LEU A 65 4.60 -0.94 15.82
N THR A 66 5.73 -0.50 15.29
CA THR A 66 6.05 -0.62 13.86
C THR A 66 7.30 -1.48 13.70
N VAL A 67 7.23 -2.47 12.81
CA VAL A 67 8.43 -3.11 12.25
C VAL A 67 8.75 -2.36 10.97
N ASP A 68 9.64 -1.37 11.05
CA ASP A 68 10.07 -0.56 9.91
C ASP A 68 11.16 -1.27 9.13
N THR A 69 11.05 -1.31 7.80
CA THR A 69 11.96 -2.10 6.95
C THR A 69 12.26 -1.37 5.65
N ASN A 70 13.57 -1.20 5.40
CA ASN A 70 14.11 -0.84 4.10
C ASN A 70 14.95 -2.00 3.58
N ILE A 71 14.73 -2.39 2.32
CA ILE A 71 15.62 -3.30 1.59
C ILE A 71 16.58 -2.44 0.79
N ASN A 72 17.87 -2.50 1.13
CA ASN A 72 18.93 -1.87 0.37
C ASN A 72 19.50 -2.89 -0.59
N VAL A 73 19.52 -2.58 -1.88
CA VAL A 73 20.01 -3.48 -2.91
C VAL A 73 21.20 -2.81 -3.59
N ALA A 74 22.31 -3.54 -3.71
CA ALA A 74 23.49 -3.08 -4.41
C ALA A 74 24.01 -4.15 -5.37
N TYR A 75 24.44 -3.72 -6.56
CA TYR A 75 25.11 -4.58 -7.52
C TYR A 75 26.54 -4.89 -7.06
N ASN A 76 26.84 -6.17 -6.96
CA ASN A 76 28.17 -6.68 -6.63
C ASN A 76 28.90 -7.06 -7.91
N ALA A 77 29.87 -6.24 -8.32
CA ALA A 77 30.61 -6.45 -9.56
C ALA A 77 31.46 -7.74 -9.56
N THR A 78 31.80 -8.29 -8.39
CA THR A 78 32.59 -9.53 -8.27
C THR A 78 31.72 -10.76 -8.51
N THR A 79 30.54 -10.82 -7.91
CA THR A 79 29.61 -11.94 -8.06
C THR A 79 28.66 -11.78 -9.23
N GLN A 80 28.57 -10.57 -9.80
CA GLN A 80 27.58 -10.16 -10.81
C GLN A 80 26.13 -10.41 -10.35
N THR A 81 25.88 -10.19 -9.06
CA THR A 81 24.56 -10.34 -8.43
C THR A 81 24.14 -9.04 -7.76
N PHE A 82 22.83 -8.90 -7.56
CA PHE A 82 22.29 -7.88 -6.66
C PHE A 82 22.10 -8.50 -5.28
N ASP A 83 22.73 -7.88 -4.28
CA ASP A 83 22.74 -8.39 -2.92
C ASP A 83 21.79 -7.54 -2.06
N PRO A 84 20.62 -8.07 -1.63
CA PRO A 84 19.70 -7.34 -0.76
C PRO A 84 20.16 -7.40 0.70
N SER A 85 20.04 -6.27 1.40
CA SER A 85 20.26 -6.14 2.83
C SER A 85 19.03 -5.53 3.49
N PHE A 86 18.52 -6.18 4.53
CA PHE A 86 17.31 -5.76 5.25
C PHE A 86 17.70 -4.89 6.45
N ASP A 87 17.40 -3.60 6.36
CA ASP A 87 17.51 -2.63 7.44
C ASP A 87 16.18 -2.55 8.18
N VAL A 88 16.14 -3.11 9.38
CA VAL A 88 14.96 -3.31 10.20
C VAL A 88 15.11 -2.56 11.51
N SER A 89 14.07 -1.81 11.87
CA SER A 89 13.94 -1.18 13.17
C SER A 89 12.58 -1.49 13.77
N VAL A 90 12.54 -1.63 15.09
CA VAL A 90 11.29 -1.74 15.85
C VAL A 90 11.04 -0.41 16.52
N ILE A 91 9.86 0.15 16.31
CA ILE A 91 9.47 1.45 16.84
C ILE A 91 8.28 1.22 17.75
N LEU A 92 8.44 1.50 19.04
CA LEU A 92 7.43 1.28 20.06
C LEU A 92 6.96 2.62 20.62
N CYS A 93 5.65 2.83 20.67
CA CYS A 93 5.04 4.00 21.27
C CYS A 93 3.88 3.54 22.14
N LEU A 94 4.02 3.58 23.47
CA LEU A 94 2.96 3.11 24.37
C LEU A 94 1.97 4.20 24.78
N ASP A 95 2.36 5.47 24.65
CA ASP A 95 1.56 6.64 25.05
C ASP A 95 0.98 7.41 23.84
N GLY A 96 1.26 6.92 22.63
CA GLY A 96 0.89 7.55 21.36
C GLY A 96 1.57 8.88 21.06
N LYS A 97 2.65 9.23 21.77
CA LYS A 97 3.34 10.53 21.64
C LYS A 97 4.85 10.40 21.61
N THR A 98 5.42 9.42 22.32
CA THR A 98 6.84 9.27 22.56
C THR A 98 7.33 7.96 21.96
N PRO A 99 7.69 7.94 20.66
CA PRO A 99 8.21 6.75 20.01
C PRO A 99 9.64 6.44 20.49
N HIS A 100 9.92 5.16 20.72
CA HIS A 100 11.22 4.61 21.05
C HIS A 100 11.68 3.68 19.93
N VAL A 101 12.88 3.91 19.40
CA VAL A 101 13.43 3.17 18.27
C VAL A 101 14.47 2.17 18.75
N PHE A 102 14.31 0.92 18.34
CA PHE A 102 15.29 -0.14 18.46
C PHE A 102 15.83 -0.52 17.08
N ASP A 103 17.13 -0.29 16.86
CA ASP A 103 17.80 -0.66 15.60
C ASP A 103 18.17 -2.16 15.61
N PHE A 104 17.23 -3.00 15.15
CA PHE A 104 17.39 -4.45 15.16
C PHE A 104 18.58 -4.90 14.31
N THR A 105 18.74 -4.31 13.12
CA THR A 105 19.81 -4.67 12.19
C THR A 105 21.20 -4.47 12.76
N GLN A 106 21.39 -3.49 13.64
CA GLN A 106 22.67 -3.20 14.28
C GLN A 106 22.83 -3.87 15.65
N SER A 107 21.82 -4.60 16.13
CA SER A 107 21.89 -5.28 17.43
C SER A 107 22.58 -6.64 17.32
N PRO A 108 23.71 -6.84 18.03
CA PRO A 108 24.40 -8.14 18.03
C PRO A 108 23.76 -9.18 18.95
N THR A 109 22.83 -8.77 19.83
CA THR A 109 22.24 -9.63 20.87
C THR A 109 20.76 -9.90 20.68
N ALA A 110 20.07 -9.14 19.83
CA ALA A 110 18.68 -9.43 19.52
C ALA A 110 18.56 -10.65 18.61
N THR A 111 17.50 -11.42 18.83
CA THR A 111 17.21 -12.63 18.06
C THR A 111 15.76 -12.61 17.62
N PHE A 112 15.48 -13.21 16.46
CA PHE A 112 14.12 -13.42 15.97
C PHE A 112 13.95 -14.83 15.42
N GLN A 113 13.42 -15.71 16.26
CA GLN A 113 13.45 -17.16 16.01
C GLN A 113 12.05 -17.73 15.85
N LYS A 114 11.90 -18.63 14.87
CA LYS A 114 10.66 -19.39 14.65
C LYS A 114 10.57 -20.56 15.62
N GLY A 115 9.54 -20.56 16.46
CA GLY A 115 9.17 -21.68 17.32
C GLY A 115 8.39 -22.79 16.59
N PRO A 116 8.15 -23.92 17.26
CA PRO A 116 7.53 -25.12 16.67
C PRO A 116 6.08 -24.93 16.22
N GLU A 117 5.36 -23.97 16.80
CA GLU A 117 3.96 -23.65 16.45
C GLU A 117 3.84 -22.62 15.31
N GLY A 118 4.95 -22.27 14.65
CA GLY A 118 4.97 -21.22 13.63
C GLY A 118 4.94 -19.80 14.19
N ILE A 119 5.00 -19.65 15.52
CA ILE A 119 5.14 -18.38 16.23
C ILE A 119 6.60 -17.95 16.19
N TYR A 120 6.87 -16.70 15.84
CA TYR A 120 8.20 -16.11 15.88
C TYR A 120 8.38 -15.29 17.14
N THR A 121 9.50 -15.46 17.84
CA THR A 121 9.81 -14.71 19.07
C THR A 121 10.96 -13.75 18.81
N LEU A 122 10.69 -12.46 19.00
CA LEU A 122 11.68 -11.39 19.09
C LEU A 122 12.10 -11.23 20.54
N THR A 123 13.39 -11.41 20.82
CA THR A 123 13.99 -11.06 22.11
C THR A 123 14.99 -9.94 21.88
N PHE A 124 14.86 -8.84 22.62
CA PHE A 124 15.70 -7.67 22.41
C PHE A 124 15.95 -6.89 23.69
N ALA A 125 17.10 -6.22 23.71
CA ALA A 125 17.48 -5.24 24.71
C ALA A 125 18.42 -4.21 24.07
N THR A 126 18.24 -2.93 24.38
CA THR A 126 19.19 -1.88 23.99
C THR A 126 20.53 -2.08 24.70
N PRO A 127 21.66 -1.74 24.06
CA PRO A 127 22.96 -1.77 24.71
C PRO A 127 23.01 -0.93 26.00
N ALA A 128 23.89 -1.32 26.92
CA ALA A 128 24.13 -0.56 28.15
C ALA A 128 24.55 0.89 27.81
N GLY A 129 23.93 1.87 28.48
CA GLY A 129 24.20 3.29 28.29
C GLY A 129 23.28 4.00 27.28
N VAL A 130 22.41 3.29 26.57
CA VAL A 130 21.33 3.89 25.77
C VAL A 130 20.16 4.25 26.70
N SER A 131 19.68 5.50 26.61
CA SER A 131 18.56 5.99 27.42
C SER A 131 17.44 6.56 26.52
N PRO A 132 16.17 6.16 26.73
CA PRO A 132 15.73 5.14 27.69
C PRO A 132 16.16 3.73 27.23
N ALA A 133 16.48 2.88 28.20
CA ALA A 133 16.71 1.46 27.92
C ALA A 133 15.40 0.83 27.42
N LEU A 134 15.46 -0.02 26.40
CA LEU A 134 14.29 -0.69 25.85
C LEU A 134 14.57 -2.18 25.76
N SER A 135 13.67 -3.02 26.25
CA SER A 135 13.79 -4.48 26.18
C SER A 135 12.43 -5.16 26.10
N GLY A 136 12.39 -6.38 25.61
CA GLY A 136 11.16 -7.16 25.60
C GLY A 136 11.27 -8.55 24.99
N GLU A 137 10.18 -9.30 25.13
CA GLU A 137 9.90 -10.55 24.41
C GLU A 137 8.57 -10.37 23.68
N LEU A 138 8.62 -10.37 22.35
CA LEU A 138 7.44 -10.19 21.50
C LEU A 138 7.24 -11.42 20.60
N ARG A 139 6.00 -11.87 20.47
CA ARG A 139 5.60 -13.05 19.72
C ARG A 139 4.73 -12.65 18.55
N PHE A 140 5.09 -13.13 17.37
CA PHE A 140 4.45 -12.81 16.11
C PHE A 140 3.88 -14.07 15.46
N ALA A 141 2.68 -13.98 14.89
CA ALA A 141 2.06 -15.08 14.16
C ALA A 141 1.36 -14.57 12.89
N ARG A 142 1.33 -15.39 11.84
CA ARG A 142 0.58 -15.11 10.60
C ARG A 142 -0.83 -15.63 10.73
N THR A 143 -1.81 -14.83 10.32
CA THR A 143 -3.24 -15.13 10.56
C THR A 143 -4.10 -15.23 9.30
N GLY A 144 -3.53 -15.07 8.09
CA GLY A 144 -4.29 -15.10 6.83
C GLY A 144 -4.87 -13.73 6.46
N MET A 145 -6.10 -13.68 5.93
CA MET A 145 -6.86 -12.43 5.70
C MET A 145 -8.16 -12.41 6.52
N THR A 146 -8.11 -12.84 7.78
CA THR A 146 -9.30 -12.82 8.63
C THR A 146 -9.61 -11.38 9.03
N GLY A 147 -10.68 -10.80 8.47
CA GLY A 147 -10.99 -9.38 8.65
C GLY A 147 -9.88 -8.44 8.15
N GLY A 148 -9.13 -8.85 7.13
CA GLY A 148 -7.98 -8.11 6.59
C GLY A 148 -6.67 -8.23 7.40
N GLN A 149 -6.68 -8.84 8.59
CA GLN A 149 -5.49 -8.96 9.44
C GLN A 149 -4.53 -10.02 8.91
N THR A 150 -3.26 -9.63 8.72
CA THR A 150 -2.22 -10.47 8.11
C THR A 150 -1.27 -11.09 9.13
N ALA A 151 -1.05 -10.42 10.26
CA ALA A 151 -0.27 -10.93 11.38
C ALA A 151 -0.71 -10.33 12.71
N THR A 152 -0.45 -11.07 13.79
CA THR A 152 -0.67 -10.66 15.17
C THR A 152 0.63 -10.55 15.93
N LEU A 153 0.59 -9.76 17.00
CA LEU A 153 1.65 -9.49 17.95
C LEU A 153 1.10 -9.72 19.37
N GLY A 154 1.93 -10.30 20.25
CA GLY A 154 1.67 -10.30 21.68
C GLY A 154 2.95 -10.49 22.48
N GLY A 155 3.05 -9.96 23.69
CA GLY A 155 4.24 -10.14 24.53
C GLY A 155 4.41 -9.06 25.57
N THR A 156 5.66 -8.82 25.96
CA THR A 156 6.01 -7.85 26.99
C THR A 156 7.13 -6.93 26.54
N VAL A 157 7.06 -5.67 27.00
CA VAL A 157 8.05 -4.62 26.72
C VAL A 157 8.33 -3.82 27.99
N SER A 158 9.55 -3.31 28.13
CA SER A 158 9.96 -2.43 29.23
C SER A 158 10.69 -1.22 28.66
N ILE A 159 10.35 -0.02 29.15
CA ILE A 159 10.95 1.26 28.74
C ILE A 159 11.54 1.95 29.97
N GLY A 160 12.86 2.20 29.94
CA GLY A 160 13.61 2.79 31.04
C GLY A 160 13.51 1.95 32.31
N THR A 161 13.05 2.57 33.38
CA THR A 161 12.79 1.91 34.67
C THR A 161 11.30 1.62 34.89
N ALA A 162 10.46 1.82 33.87
CA ALA A 162 9.04 1.53 33.98
C ALA A 162 8.80 0.01 34.13
N PRO A 163 7.73 -0.40 34.82
CA PRO A 163 7.34 -1.81 34.89
C PRO A 163 7.13 -2.40 33.49
N GLU A 164 7.38 -3.70 33.39
CA GLU A 164 7.07 -4.47 32.21
C GLU A 164 5.59 -4.32 31.85
N THR A 165 5.32 -3.98 30.60
CA THR A 165 3.98 -3.77 30.05
C THR A 165 3.66 -4.88 29.07
N THR A 166 2.54 -5.56 29.29
CA THR A 166 2.00 -6.51 28.30
C THR A 166 1.39 -5.74 27.13
N VAL A 167 1.66 -6.20 25.92
CA VAL A 167 1.12 -5.63 24.68
C VAL A 167 0.54 -6.73 23.81
N SER A 168 -0.51 -6.39 23.07
CA SER A 168 -1.05 -7.19 21.98
C SER A 168 -1.41 -6.27 20.82
N GLY A 169 -1.42 -6.80 19.60
CA GLY A 169 -1.78 -6.02 18.42
C GLY A 169 -1.90 -6.86 17.16
N HIS A 170 -2.27 -6.22 16.07
CA HIS A 170 -2.35 -6.84 14.76
C HIS A 170 -1.98 -5.83 13.67
N THR A 171 -1.54 -6.35 12.53
CA THR A 171 -1.24 -5.57 11.32
C THR A 171 -2.09 -6.08 10.17
N TYR A 172 -2.30 -5.19 9.21
CA TYR A 172 -2.98 -5.46 7.95
C TYR A 172 -1.98 -5.44 6.77
N ASN A 173 -0.73 -5.06 7.04
CA ASN A 173 0.32 -5.06 6.04
C ASN A 173 0.85 -6.48 5.86
N ASN A 174 0.83 -6.98 4.63
CA ASN A 174 1.65 -8.12 4.25
C ASN A 174 2.92 -7.58 3.57
N PRO A 175 4.12 -8.02 3.97
CA PRO A 175 5.36 -7.56 3.35
C PRO A 175 5.43 -7.98 1.87
N ILE A 176 5.74 -7.03 1.00
CA ILE A 176 5.85 -7.29 -0.44
C ILE A 176 7.29 -7.11 -0.86
N LEU A 177 7.89 -8.15 -1.44
CA LEU A 177 9.22 -8.07 -2.02
C LEU A 177 9.16 -7.37 -3.40
N PRO A 178 10.26 -6.71 -3.83
CA PRO A 178 10.41 -6.18 -5.19
C PRO A 178 10.10 -7.18 -6.31
N SER A 179 10.21 -8.48 -6.01
CA SER A 179 9.89 -9.55 -6.94
C SER A 179 8.42 -9.58 -7.40
N LEU A 180 7.47 -9.05 -6.62
CA LEU A 180 6.10 -8.92 -7.10
C LEU A 180 6.02 -7.97 -8.31
N TYR A 181 6.83 -6.91 -8.28
CA TYR A 181 6.78 -5.83 -9.26
C TYR A 181 7.57 -6.12 -10.54
N ARG A 182 7.94 -7.38 -10.78
CA ARG A 182 8.70 -7.79 -11.97
C ARG A 182 7.92 -7.50 -13.25
N GLY A 183 8.61 -6.91 -14.23
CA GLY A 183 7.99 -6.56 -15.50
C GLY A 183 8.73 -5.46 -16.23
N ALA A 184 8.35 -5.25 -17.49
CA ALA A 184 8.72 -4.06 -18.25
C ALA A 184 7.61 -3.03 -18.13
N TYR A 185 7.98 -1.77 -17.93
CA TYR A 185 7.07 -0.67 -17.71
C TYR A 185 7.21 0.37 -18.82
N TYR A 186 6.06 0.82 -19.31
CA TYR A 186 5.95 1.71 -20.45
C TYR A 186 5.27 3.03 -20.04
N THR A 187 5.69 4.14 -20.63
CA THR A 187 5.05 5.44 -20.40
C THR A 187 3.59 5.44 -20.81
N HIS A 188 2.75 6.12 -20.04
CA HIS A 188 1.45 6.58 -20.51
C HIS A 188 1.67 7.55 -21.71
N PRO A 189 1.13 7.27 -22.91
CA PRO A 189 1.18 8.23 -24.02
C PRO A 189 0.54 9.55 -23.57
N SER A 190 1.21 10.66 -23.90
CA SER A 190 0.76 12.01 -23.61
C SER A 190 0.47 12.76 -24.92
N PRO A 191 -0.34 13.83 -24.91
CA PRO A 191 -0.55 14.64 -26.10
C PRO A 191 0.79 15.15 -26.65
N GLY A 192 1.24 14.63 -27.81
CA GLY A 192 2.52 14.96 -28.43
C GLY A 192 3.53 13.81 -28.51
N ASN A 193 3.33 12.69 -27.79
CA ASN A 193 4.10 11.46 -27.94
C ASN A 193 3.15 10.25 -28.00
N ALA A 194 2.92 9.75 -29.23
CA ALA A 194 1.92 8.73 -29.51
C ALA A 194 2.39 7.30 -29.20
N THR A 195 3.68 7.08 -28.91
CA THR A 195 4.26 5.76 -28.69
C THR A 195 4.66 5.56 -27.24
N ALA A 196 4.16 4.48 -26.61
CA ALA A 196 4.58 4.07 -25.28
C ALA A 196 6.04 3.57 -25.30
N ALA A 197 6.96 4.33 -24.70
CA ALA A 197 8.37 3.95 -24.60
C ALA A 197 8.60 3.11 -23.33
N GLN A 198 9.45 2.09 -23.41
CA GLN A 198 9.87 1.33 -22.23
C GLN A 198 10.82 2.20 -21.40
N VAL A 199 10.48 2.42 -20.14
CA VAL A 199 11.26 3.27 -19.23
C VAL A 199 11.92 2.46 -18.13
N MET A 200 11.31 1.35 -17.71
CA MET A 200 11.80 0.62 -16.56
C MET A 200 11.65 -0.89 -16.75
N THR A 201 12.57 -1.65 -16.20
CA THR A 201 12.46 -3.11 -16.07
C THR A 201 12.82 -3.50 -14.65
N ILE A 202 11.95 -4.28 -14.00
CA ILE A 202 12.26 -4.97 -12.73
C ILE A 202 12.42 -6.46 -13.03
N GLY A 203 13.60 -6.99 -12.76
CA GLY A 203 13.99 -8.36 -13.06
C GLY A 203 13.86 -9.32 -11.88
N PRO A 204 14.13 -10.62 -12.09
CA PRO A 204 13.91 -11.66 -11.09
C PRO A 204 14.79 -11.53 -9.84
N ASN A 205 15.99 -11.00 -9.95
CA ASN A 205 16.97 -11.01 -8.86
C ASN A 205 17.20 -9.60 -8.30
N PHE A 206 16.13 -8.87 -7.96
CA PHE A 206 16.22 -7.48 -7.51
C PHE A 206 16.85 -6.52 -8.55
N GLU A 207 17.03 -6.96 -9.79
CA GLU A 207 17.54 -6.14 -10.89
C GLU A 207 16.56 -5.01 -11.20
N LEU A 208 17.06 -3.78 -11.30
CA LEU A 208 16.30 -2.62 -11.73
C LEU A 208 17.07 -1.93 -12.86
N SER A 209 16.40 -1.70 -13.98
CA SER A 209 16.90 -0.85 -15.05
C SER A 209 15.93 0.29 -15.30
N TYR A 210 16.44 1.49 -15.60
CA TYR A 210 15.66 2.71 -15.69
C TYR A 210 16.19 3.67 -16.77
N THR A 211 15.28 4.34 -17.49
CA THR A 211 15.58 5.42 -18.43
C THR A 211 15.24 6.78 -17.78
N PRO A 212 16.25 7.62 -17.52
CA PRO A 212 16.07 8.96 -16.99
C PRO A 212 15.09 9.81 -17.80
N LEU A 213 14.48 10.79 -17.16
CA LEU A 213 13.72 11.80 -17.88
C LEU A 213 14.64 12.59 -18.83
N GLY A 214 14.23 12.74 -20.08
CA GLY A 214 15.02 13.44 -21.11
C GLY A 214 15.99 12.54 -21.87
N ASP A 215 16.12 11.27 -21.49
CA ASP A 215 16.83 10.25 -22.25
C ASP A 215 15.86 9.42 -23.10
N SER A 216 16.27 9.07 -24.33
CA SER A 216 15.53 8.20 -25.24
C SER A 216 16.19 6.82 -25.40
N GLY A 217 17.26 6.56 -24.65
CA GLY A 217 17.97 5.28 -24.63
C GLY A 217 17.17 4.15 -23.99
N ALA A 218 17.68 2.93 -24.18
CA ALA A 218 17.16 1.75 -23.46
C ALA A 218 17.41 1.89 -21.95
N PRO A 219 16.57 1.28 -21.09
CA PRO A 219 16.75 1.35 -19.64
C PRO A 219 18.14 0.87 -19.21
N ALA A 220 18.87 1.73 -18.49
CA ALA A 220 20.20 1.42 -17.98
C ALA A 220 20.11 0.80 -16.57
N MET A 221 21.04 -0.09 -16.23
CA MET A 221 21.05 -0.76 -14.93
C MET A 221 21.28 0.22 -13.79
N VAL A 222 20.39 0.20 -12.80
CA VAL A 222 20.52 0.93 -11.54
C VAL A 222 21.45 0.14 -10.62
N GLN A 223 22.59 0.75 -10.25
CA GLN A 223 23.63 0.06 -9.47
C GLN A 223 23.22 -0.19 -8.02
N SER A 224 22.40 0.69 -7.46
CA SER A 224 21.86 0.53 -6.11
C SER A 224 20.55 1.27 -5.94
N TYR A 225 19.69 0.75 -5.07
CA TYR A 225 18.45 1.40 -4.67
C TYR A 225 18.06 0.98 -3.25
N ALA A 226 17.25 1.83 -2.61
CA ALA A 226 16.53 1.49 -1.40
C ALA A 226 15.05 1.25 -1.74
N TYR A 227 14.47 0.22 -1.14
CA TYR A 227 13.05 -0.10 -1.23
C TYR A 227 12.44 -0.11 0.18
N ASN A 228 11.55 0.86 0.45
CA ASN A 228 10.83 0.96 1.70
C ASN A 228 9.59 0.06 1.65
N MET A 229 9.51 -0.92 2.55
CA MET A 229 8.42 -1.90 2.56
C MET A 229 7.12 -1.35 3.16
N ASN A 230 7.19 -0.29 3.96
CA ASN A 230 6.02 0.34 4.57
C ASN A 230 5.20 1.17 3.58
N MET A 231 5.86 1.76 2.58
CA MET A 231 5.23 2.62 1.58
C MET A 231 5.33 2.08 0.14
N TYR A 232 5.91 0.88 -0.04
CA TYR A 232 6.15 0.26 -1.34
C TYR A 232 6.88 1.18 -2.33
N PHE A 233 7.92 1.83 -1.81
CA PHE A 233 8.57 2.97 -2.44
C PHE A 233 10.04 2.68 -2.75
N PHE A 234 10.50 2.99 -3.95
CA PHE A 234 11.91 2.87 -4.35
C PHE A 234 12.58 4.24 -4.42
N SER A 235 13.87 4.30 -4.08
CA SER A 235 14.70 5.49 -4.23
C SER A 235 16.09 5.13 -4.74
N PHE A 236 16.56 5.83 -5.77
CA PHE A 236 17.90 5.64 -6.35
C PHE A 236 18.40 6.89 -7.06
N ILE A 237 19.68 6.88 -7.44
CA ILE A 237 20.27 7.86 -8.34
C ILE A 237 20.32 7.24 -9.74
N ASP A 238 19.77 7.94 -10.73
CA ASP A 238 19.74 7.49 -12.12
C ASP A 238 21.09 7.70 -12.84
N SER A 239 21.19 7.28 -14.11
CA SER A 239 22.43 7.39 -14.89
C SER A 239 22.84 8.82 -15.23
N LEU A 240 21.96 9.81 -15.06
CA LEU A 240 22.26 11.23 -15.21
C LEU A 240 22.58 11.91 -13.87
N GLY A 241 22.52 11.18 -12.76
CA GLY A 241 22.79 11.70 -11.42
C GLY A 241 21.57 12.31 -10.74
N HIS A 242 20.37 12.12 -11.28
CA HIS A 242 19.14 12.63 -10.65
C HIS A 242 18.62 11.67 -9.58
N GLU A 243 18.07 12.24 -8.50
CA GLU A 243 17.31 11.46 -7.52
C GLU A 243 15.97 11.04 -8.14
N THR A 244 15.74 9.74 -8.23
CA THR A 244 14.51 9.16 -8.75
C THR A 244 13.81 8.33 -7.69
N LYS A 245 12.49 8.50 -7.64
CA LYS A 245 11.59 7.86 -6.69
C LYS A 245 10.48 7.13 -7.42
N LEU A 246 10.15 5.92 -7.00
CA LEU A 246 9.08 5.12 -7.60
C LEU A 246 8.05 4.75 -6.53
N ILE A 247 6.76 4.91 -6.84
CA ILE A 247 5.65 4.41 -6.02
C ILE A 247 4.91 3.36 -6.85
N MET A 248 4.80 2.16 -6.29
CA MET A 248 4.19 1.03 -6.99
C MET A 248 2.71 0.89 -6.66
N GLY A 249 1.94 0.39 -7.62
CA GLY A 249 0.51 0.15 -7.51
C GLY A 249 0.04 -0.90 -8.51
N THR A 250 -1.27 -1.07 -8.59
CA THR A 250 -1.94 -1.95 -9.56
C THR A 250 -3.02 -1.18 -10.31
N SER A 251 -3.37 -1.68 -11.49
CA SER A 251 -4.51 -1.23 -12.30
C SER A 251 -5.13 -2.44 -12.97
N ALA A 252 -6.45 -2.57 -12.95
CA ALA A 252 -7.16 -3.60 -13.70
C ALA A 252 -6.80 -3.57 -15.19
N ALA A 253 -6.64 -2.37 -15.75
CA ALA A 253 -6.26 -2.18 -17.13
C ALA A 253 -4.74 -2.24 -17.36
N GLY A 254 -3.98 -1.54 -16.52
CA GLY A 254 -2.54 -1.32 -16.70
C GLY A 254 -1.62 -2.44 -16.19
N GLY A 255 -2.18 -3.40 -15.46
CA GLY A 255 -1.42 -4.41 -14.72
C GLY A 255 -0.72 -3.78 -13.51
N LEU A 256 0.60 -3.93 -13.41
CA LEU A 256 1.37 -3.17 -12.41
C LEU A 256 1.57 -1.73 -12.89
N VAL A 257 1.40 -0.79 -11.95
CA VAL A 257 1.55 0.65 -12.17
C VAL A 257 2.72 1.15 -11.36
N CYS A 258 3.47 2.10 -11.92
CA CYS A 258 4.51 2.83 -11.23
C CYS A 258 4.34 4.31 -11.51
N ASN A 259 4.23 5.12 -10.45
CA ASN A 259 4.41 6.56 -10.56
C ASN A 259 5.86 6.86 -10.22
N ASP A 260 6.64 7.29 -11.22
CA ASP A 260 8.01 7.74 -11.00
C ASP A 260 8.06 9.25 -10.83
N MET A 261 9.04 9.72 -10.07
CA MET A 261 9.32 11.12 -9.82
C MET A 261 10.83 11.33 -9.87
N THR A 262 11.29 12.03 -10.91
CA THR A 262 12.69 12.44 -11.04
C THR A 262 12.85 13.86 -10.54
N ILE A 263 13.83 14.10 -9.66
CA ILE A 263 14.13 15.42 -9.11
C ILE A 263 15.32 16.00 -9.89
N ILE A 264 15.06 17.06 -10.65
CA ILE A 264 16.05 17.80 -11.45
C ILE A 264 16.05 19.24 -10.96
N ASP A 265 17.19 19.77 -10.51
CA ASP A 265 17.31 21.14 -9.99
C ASP A 265 16.26 21.49 -8.91
N ALA A 266 15.99 20.54 -8.00
CA ALA A 266 14.96 20.63 -6.96
C ALA A 266 13.50 20.74 -7.48
N ILE A 267 13.27 20.39 -8.75
CA ILE A 267 11.95 20.30 -9.36
C ILE A 267 11.61 18.83 -9.58
N ALA A 268 10.45 18.41 -9.05
CA ALA A 268 9.91 17.07 -9.25
C ALA A 268 9.20 16.97 -10.60
N HIS A 269 9.57 15.97 -11.39
CA HIS A 269 8.98 15.66 -12.68
C HIS A 269 8.33 14.26 -12.65
N PRO A 270 6.99 14.18 -12.53
CA PRO A 270 6.31 12.90 -12.45
C PRO A 270 6.05 12.27 -13.82
N ARG A 271 6.07 10.93 -13.91
CA ARG A 271 5.44 10.16 -14.99
C ARG A 271 4.69 8.97 -14.41
N THR A 272 3.72 8.47 -15.16
CA THR A 272 3.01 7.23 -14.85
C THR A 272 3.42 6.17 -15.86
N LEU A 273 3.82 5.02 -15.35
CA LEU A 273 4.28 3.87 -16.10
C LEU A 273 3.37 2.67 -15.81
N THR A 274 3.16 1.83 -16.82
CA THR A 274 2.28 0.66 -16.73
C THR A 274 2.92 -0.55 -17.42
N THR A 275 2.64 -1.76 -16.94
CA THR A 275 3.13 -2.99 -17.58
C THR A 275 2.38 -3.34 -18.87
N ILE A 276 1.14 -2.87 -19.00
CA ILE A 276 0.30 -3.00 -20.20
C ILE A 276 0.16 -1.65 -20.88
N LYS A 277 0.54 -1.58 -22.16
CA LYS A 277 0.42 -0.33 -22.94
C LYS A 277 -1.06 0.04 -23.09
N LEU A 278 -1.38 1.33 -23.02
CA LEU A 278 -2.76 1.79 -23.15
C LEU A 278 -3.43 1.43 -24.48
N SER A 279 -2.65 1.36 -25.56
CA SER A 279 -3.15 0.93 -26.88
C SER A 279 -3.69 -0.50 -26.89
N ASP A 280 -3.29 -1.29 -25.90
CA ASP A 280 -3.51 -2.73 -25.82
C ASP A 280 -4.58 -3.04 -24.73
N GLN A 281 -5.32 -2.01 -24.28
CA GLN A 281 -6.37 -2.14 -23.26
C GLN A 281 -7.76 -2.09 -23.89
N THR A 282 -8.62 -3.01 -23.47
CA THR A 282 -10.07 -2.94 -23.75
C THR A 282 -10.79 -2.51 -22.48
N LEU A 283 -11.30 -1.28 -22.49
CA LEU A 283 -12.04 -0.70 -21.37
C LEU A 283 -13.55 -0.67 -21.69
N PRO A 284 -14.41 -1.03 -20.72
CA PRO A 284 -15.86 -0.87 -20.87
C PRO A 284 -16.25 0.61 -20.80
N ASP A 285 -17.40 0.96 -21.37
CA ASP A 285 -17.93 2.33 -21.32
C ASP A 285 -18.30 2.72 -19.88
N THR A 286 -17.51 3.62 -19.29
CA THR A 286 -17.66 4.09 -17.92
C THR A 286 -18.94 4.89 -17.67
N ALA A 287 -19.62 5.38 -18.72
CA ALA A 287 -20.88 6.12 -18.61
C ALA A 287 -22.06 5.23 -18.16
N THR A 288 -21.90 3.91 -18.19
CA THR A 288 -22.97 2.94 -17.86
C THR A 288 -22.78 2.22 -16.52
N THR A 289 -21.68 2.47 -15.82
CA THR A 289 -21.32 1.69 -14.64
C THR A 289 -22.13 2.12 -13.41
N GLN A 290 -23.03 1.25 -12.93
CA GLN A 290 -23.74 1.47 -11.67
C GLN A 290 -22.96 0.86 -10.49
N LEU A 291 -22.95 1.55 -9.35
CA LEU A 291 -22.46 0.98 -8.10
C LEU A 291 -23.41 -0.16 -7.66
N CYS A 292 -22.85 -1.32 -7.31
CA CYS A 292 -23.62 -2.51 -6.95
C CYS A 292 -23.57 -2.74 -5.42
N GLN A 293 -24.64 -3.31 -4.86
CA GLN A 293 -24.75 -3.67 -3.45
C GLN A 293 -24.65 -5.18 -3.18
N THR A 294 -25.07 -6.03 -4.13
CA THR A 294 -25.18 -7.48 -3.88
C THR A 294 -23.82 -8.16 -3.95
N ASN A 295 -23.33 -8.71 -2.82
CA ASN A 295 -22.07 -9.47 -2.66
C ASN A 295 -20.78 -8.77 -3.11
N ALA A 296 -20.87 -7.50 -3.52
CA ALA A 296 -19.75 -6.71 -4.01
C ALA A 296 -18.72 -6.42 -2.90
N GLN A 297 -19.15 -6.32 -1.65
CA GLN A 297 -18.23 -6.24 -0.51
C GLN A 297 -17.35 -7.49 -0.39
N ALA A 298 -17.95 -8.68 -0.40
CA ALA A 298 -17.22 -9.93 -0.23
C ALA A 298 -16.19 -10.18 -1.35
N LEU A 299 -16.50 -9.74 -2.57
CA LEU A 299 -15.52 -9.76 -3.66
C LEU A 299 -14.46 -8.64 -3.53
N ALA A 300 -14.82 -7.47 -3.02
CA ALA A 300 -13.85 -6.41 -2.74
C ALA A 300 -12.83 -6.83 -1.66
N ASP A 301 -13.24 -7.66 -0.69
CA ASP A 301 -12.35 -8.27 0.32
C ASP A 301 -11.37 -9.30 -0.28
N LEU A 302 -11.51 -9.62 -1.57
CA LEU A 302 -10.59 -10.46 -2.34
C LEU A 302 -9.81 -9.66 -3.40
N SER A 303 -9.85 -8.33 -3.33
CA SER A 303 -9.09 -7.44 -4.21
C SER A 303 -7.59 -7.74 -4.14
N GLY A 304 -6.93 -7.71 -5.29
CA GLY A 304 -5.51 -8.02 -5.39
C GLY A 304 -5.02 -8.09 -6.83
N TYR A 305 -3.72 -8.36 -6.97
CA TYR A 305 -3.06 -8.59 -8.26
C TYR A 305 -2.40 -9.96 -8.24
N PHE A 306 -2.83 -10.82 -9.14
CA PHE A 306 -2.46 -12.22 -9.20
C PHE A 306 -1.70 -12.47 -10.50
N PRO A 307 -0.36 -12.54 -10.48
CA PRO A 307 0.40 -13.07 -11.59
C PRO A 307 -0.09 -14.48 -11.92
N LEU A 308 -0.49 -14.71 -13.16
CA LEU A 308 -1.10 -15.96 -13.59
C LEU A 308 -0.07 -16.83 -14.29
N THR A 309 -0.17 -18.12 -14.04
CA THR A 309 0.56 -19.16 -14.75
C THR A 309 -0.43 -20.10 -15.42
N GLN A 310 -0.22 -20.40 -16.70
CA GLN A 310 -1.10 -21.30 -17.44
C GLN A 310 -0.77 -22.76 -17.09
N GLN A 311 -1.80 -23.52 -16.77
CA GLN A 311 -1.71 -24.97 -16.67
C GLN A 311 -1.95 -25.58 -18.05
N SER A 312 -1.01 -26.38 -18.54
CA SER A 312 -1.17 -27.17 -19.76
C SER A 312 -1.08 -28.66 -19.44
N ASN A 313 -1.56 -29.50 -20.36
CA ASN A 313 -1.45 -30.96 -20.25
C ASN A 313 0.02 -31.45 -20.28
N GLU A 314 0.95 -30.61 -20.72
CA GLU A 314 2.39 -30.89 -20.78
C GLU A 314 3.15 -30.28 -19.58
N GLY A 315 2.44 -29.65 -18.64
CA GLY A 315 3.00 -29.04 -17.44
C GLY A 315 2.65 -27.55 -17.31
N THR A 316 3.34 -26.87 -16.40
CA THR A 316 3.12 -25.45 -16.12
C THR A 316 3.96 -24.60 -17.09
N VAL A 317 3.31 -23.81 -17.95
CA VAL A 317 4.01 -22.86 -18.84
C VAL A 317 3.97 -21.47 -18.18
N PRO A 318 5.12 -20.88 -17.80
CA PRO A 318 5.17 -19.51 -17.34
C PRO A 318 4.68 -18.59 -18.46
N SER A 319 3.45 -18.07 -18.35
CA SER A 319 3.05 -16.93 -19.15
C SER A 319 3.81 -15.73 -18.60
N SER A 320 4.78 -15.23 -19.36
CA SER A 320 5.51 -14.03 -18.95
C SER A 320 4.55 -12.85 -19.05
N ARG A 321 3.96 -12.48 -17.91
CA ARG A 321 3.11 -11.29 -17.65
C ARG A 321 1.58 -11.49 -17.71
N ALA A 322 1.05 -12.72 -17.78
CA ALA A 322 -0.39 -12.88 -17.53
C ALA A 322 -0.74 -12.48 -16.09
N PHE A 323 -1.90 -11.87 -15.91
CA PHE A 323 -2.42 -11.50 -14.60
C PHE A 323 -3.95 -11.46 -14.56
N LEU A 324 -4.47 -11.63 -13.34
CA LEU A 324 -5.79 -11.21 -12.92
C LEU A 324 -5.60 -10.06 -11.93
N SER A 325 -6.38 -9.00 -12.08
CA SER A 325 -6.44 -7.91 -11.11
C SER A 325 -7.88 -7.67 -10.72
N VAL A 326 -8.14 -7.61 -9.41
CA VAL A 326 -9.45 -7.28 -8.85
C VAL A 326 -9.30 -6.01 -8.03
N GLU A 327 -10.05 -4.98 -8.39
CA GLU A 327 -9.98 -3.66 -7.78
C GLU A 327 -11.35 -3.27 -7.26
N GLY A 328 -11.54 -3.33 -5.94
CA GLY A 328 -12.70 -2.76 -5.27
C GLY A 328 -12.51 -1.27 -5.02
N GLN A 329 -13.54 -0.48 -5.30
CA GLN A 329 -13.76 0.88 -4.84
C GLN A 329 -15.08 0.87 -4.05
N TYR A 330 -15.21 1.68 -3.02
CA TYR A 330 -16.51 1.88 -2.38
C TYR A 330 -16.86 3.35 -2.19
N VAL A 331 -18.13 3.59 -1.92
CA VAL A 331 -18.71 4.89 -1.67
C VAL A 331 -19.58 4.71 -0.44
N SER A 332 -19.12 5.23 0.69
CA SER A 332 -19.95 5.29 1.89
C SER A 332 -20.73 6.59 1.89
N SER A 333 -22.00 6.53 2.28
CA SER A 333 -22.84 7.69 2.50
C SER A 333 -23.52 7.58 3.85
N TYR A 334 -23.50 8.66 4.62
CA TYR A 334 -24.10 8.71 5.94
C TYR A 334 -25.39 9.51 5.91
N ARG A 335 -26.43 8.97 6.56
CA ARG A 335 -27.72 9.63 6.73
C ARG A 335 -27.90 9.96 8.21
N PRO A 336 -27.86 11.26 8.59
CA PRO A 336 -28.15 11.69 9.95
C PRO A 336 -29.65 11.56 10.21
N THR A 337 -30.11 10.36 10.58
CA THR A 337 -31.46 10.14 11.11
C THR A 337 -31.41 9.89 12.62
N ALA A 338 -32.55 9.74 13.28
CA ALA A 338 -32.60 9.40 14.72
C ALA A 338 -31.80 8.13 15.07
N THR A 339 -31.61 7.25 14.08
CA THR A 339 -30.60 6.17 14.06
C THR A 339 -29.66 6.42 12.88
N PRO A 340 -28.39 6.78 13.10
CA PRO A 340 -27.45 7.00 12.01
C PRO A 340 -27.36 5.78 11.09
N GLU A 341 -27.54 5.98 9.78
CA GLU A 341 -27.42 4.91 8.78
C GLU A 341 -26.20 5.18 7.88
N ILE A 342 -25.37 4.15 7.67
CA ILE A 342 -24.26 4.17 6.72
C ILE A 342 -24.64 3.24 5.56
N GLU A 343 -24.79 3.81 4.37
CA GLU A 343 -25.00 3.07 3.13
C GLU A 343 -23.68 3.03 2.35
N THR A 344 -23.06 1.85 2.25
CA THR A 344 -21.84 1.62 1.47
C THR A 344 -22.18 0.94 0.15
N LYS A 345 -21.71 1.49 -0.97
CA LYS A 345 -21.85 0.91 -2.31
C LYS A 345 -20.48 0.58 -2.88
N TYR A 346 -20.37 -0.52 -3.62
CA TYR A 346 -19.10 -0.97 -4.17
C TYR A 346 -19.10 -0.88 -5.69
N LYS A 347 -17.93 -0.60 -6.25
CA LYS A 347 -17.59 -0.74 -7.67
C LYS A 347 -16.40 -1.67 -7.75
N ILE A 348 -16.51 -2.75 -8.49
CA ILE A 348 -15.40 -3.68 -8.67
C ILE A 348 -15.03 -3.72 -10.14
N ALA A 349 -13.75 -3.51 -10.43
CA ALA A 349 -13.15 -3.75 -11.73
C ALA A 349 -12.36 -5.05 -11.69
N VAL A 350 -12.52 -5.88 -12.72
CA VAL A 350 -11.78 -7.14 -12.89
C VAL A 350 -11.02 -7.05 -14.20
N GLY A 351 -9.70 -6.95 -14.10
CA GLY A 351 -8.78 -6.94 -15.23
C GLY A 351 -8.24 -8.33 -15.53
N LEU A 352 -8.31 -8.75 -16.79
CA LEU A 352 -7.74 -10.01 -17.26
C LEU A 352 -6.75 -9.73 -18.41
N CYS A 353 -5.51 -10.17 -18.22
CA CYS A 353 -4.50 -10.21 -19.26
C CYS A 353 -3.90 -11.62 -19.31
N LEU A 354 -4.12 -12.36 -20.40
CA LEU A 354 -3.71 -13.78 -20.49
C LEU A 354 -2.45 -13.99 -21.34
N ASP A 355 -2.16 -13.03 -22.23
CA ASP A 355 -1.02 -13.03 -23.14
C ASP A 355 0.15 -12.13 -22.68
N GLY A 356 -0.05 -11.38 -21.59
CA GLY A 356 0.93 -10.43 -21.08
C GLY A 356 1.07 -9.13 -21.88
N VAL A 357 0.16 -8.88 -22.82
CA VAL A 357 0.17 -7.73 -23.74
C VAL A 357 -1.17 -7.01 -23.73
N HIS A 358 -2.29 -7.73 -23.83
CA HIS A 358 -3.62 -7.14 -23.92
C HIS A 358 -4.41 -7.39 -22.63
N SER A 359 -4.95 -6.31 -22.04
CA SER A 359 -5.82 -6.40 -20.87
C SER A 359 -7.26 -6.07 -21.23
N THR A 360 -8.21 -6.87 -20.74
CA THR A 360 -9.64 -6.59 -20.81
C THR A 360 -10.18 -6.34 -19.41
N VAL A 361 -10.92 -5.24 -19.24
CA VAL A 361 -11.54 -4.88 -17.96
C VAL A 361 -13.03 -5.19 -18.00
N TYR A 362 -13.52 -5.81 -16.93
CA TYR A 362 -14.94 -6.05 -16.66
C TYR A 362 -15.34 -5.26 -15.41
N TYR A 363 -16.55 -4.70 -15.39
CA TYR A 363 -17.14 -4.19 -14.15
C TYR A 363 -18.08 -5.24 -13.57
N PHE A 364 -18.06 -5.37 -12.24
CA PHE A 364 -19.02 -6.21 -11.54
C PHE A 364 -20.42 -5.61 -11.66
N ASP A 365 -21.21 -6.19 -12.56
CA ASP A 365 -22.55 -5.76 -12.94
C ASP A 365 -23.54 -6.94 -12.92
N GLN A 366 -24.69 -6.78 -13.58
CA GLN A 366 -25.72 -7.81 -13.69
C GLN A 366 -25.30 -9.10 -14.42
N ASN A 367 -24.20 -9.09 -15.18
CA ASN A 367 -23.63 -10.26 -15.86
C ASN A 367 -22.58 -10.97 -15.00
N CYS A 368 -22.33 -10.46 -13.79
CA CYS A 368 -21.44 -11.06 -12.82
C CYS A 368 -22.24 -11.71 -11.68
N HIS A 369 -21.77 -12.85 -11.22
CA HIS A 369 -22.29 -13.51 -10.03
C HIS A 369 -21.14 -13.91 -9.12
N PHE A 370 -21.17 -13.48 -7.85
CA PHE A 370 -20.22 -13.91 -6.83
C PHE A 370 -20.92 -14.80 -5.81
N ASP A 371 -20.53 -16.08 -5.80
CA ASP A 371 -20.94 -17.06 -4.80
C ASP A 371 -19.99 -16.95 -3.60
N THR A 372 -20.51 -16.55 -2.44
CA THR A 372 -19.73 -16.37 -1.21
C THR A 372 -19.35 -17.68 -0.53
N ASP A 373 -20.12 -18.76 -0.77
CA ASP A 373 -19.87 -20.06 -0.14
C ASP A 373 -18.71 -20.77 -0.84
N SER A 374 -18.68 -20.72 -2.18
CA SER A 374 -17.58 -21.26 -2.98
C SER A 374 -16.48 -20.24 -3.28
N GLN A 375 -16.68 -18.97 -2.89
CA GLN A 375 -15.80 -17.84 -3.22
C GLN A 375 -15.46 -17.79 -4.71
N THR A 376 -16.49 -17.90 -5.55
CA THR A 376 -16.33 -17.98 -7.01
C THR A 376 -17.02 -16.82 -7.70
N LEU A 377 -16.25 -16.04 -8.46
CA LEU A 377 -16.79 -15.04 -9.39
C LEU A 377 -17.00 -15.68 -10.76
N THR A 378 -18.23 -15.58 -11.27
CA THR A 378 -18.56 -15.92 -12.65
C THR A 378 -18.84 -14.65 -13.44
N ILE A 379 -18.17 -14.49 -14.58
CA ILE A 379 -18.42 -13.42 -15.56
C ILE A 379 -18.99 -14.06 -16.82
N GLN A 380 -20.25 -13.77 -17.14
CA GLN A 380 -20.99 -14.41 -18.23
C GLN A 380 -20.87 -13.62 -19.55
N GLY A 381 -21.26 -14.27 -20.66
CA GLY A 381 -21.37 -13.61 -21.97
C GLY A 381 -20.02 -13.26 -22.59
N ILE A 382 -18.98 -14.04 -22.29
CA ILE A 382 -17.62 -13.81 -22.77
C ILE A 382 -17.38 -14.58 -24.05
N GLN A 383 -16.68 -13.96 -25.01
CA GLN A 383 -16.16 -14.65 -26.19
C GLN A 383 -14.63 -14.77 -26.08
N GLN A 384 -14.11 -15.99 -26.13
CA GLN A 384 -12.68 -16.27 -26.17
C GLN A 384 -12.35 -17.11 -27.40
N ASP A 385 -11.42 -16.65 -28.24
CA ASP A 385 -11.01 -17.32 -29.48
C ASP A 385 -12.20 -17.71 -30.39
N GLY A 386 -13.23 -16.85 -30.42
CA GLY A 386 -14.45 -17.07 -31.18
C GLY A 386 -15.47 -18.00 -30.53
N VAL A 387 -15.22 -18.50 -29.32
CA VAL A 387 -16.11 -19.39 -28.55
C VAL A 387 -16.80 -18.62 -27.44
N ASP A 388 -18.13 -18.70 -27.38
CA ASP A 388 -18.92 -18.08 -26.31
C ASP A 388 -18.84 -18.91 -25.02
N GLY A 389 -18.81 -18.26 -23.86
CA GLY A 389 -18.68 -18.92 -22.56
C GLY A 389 -18.70 -17.95 -21.39
N SER A 390 -18.07 -18.37 -20.30
CA SER A 390 -17.93 -17.59 -19.07
C SER A 390 -16.55 -17.78 -18.45
N TRP A 391 -16.04 -16.74 -17.80
CA TRP A 391 -14.92 -16.87 -16.87
C TRP A 391 -15.42 -17.30 -15.50
N GLN A 392 -14.77 -18.29 -14.90
CA GLN A 392 -14.92 -18.66 -13.50
C GLN A 392 -13.60 -18.40 -12.76
N ILE A 393 -13.66 -17.61 -11.69
CA ILE A 393 -12.52 -17.24 -10.86
C ILE A 393 -12.81 -17.74 -9.44
N GLU A 394 -12.11 -18.79 -9.03
CA GLU A 394 -12.18 -19.35 -7.69
C GLU A 394 -11.09 -18.72 -6.84
N PHE A 395 -11.45 -18.13 -5.70
CA PHE A 395 -10.51 -17.56 -4.74
C PHE A 395 -10.25 -18.54 -3.58
N THR A 396 -9.02 -18.55 -3.06
CA THR A 396 -8.63 -19.33 -1.89
C THR A 396 -7.80 -18.44 -0.96
N PRO A 397 -8.45 -17.66 -0.07
CA PRO A 397 -7.78 -16.81 0.90
C PRO A 397 -7.10 -17.65 1.97
N GLY A 398 -5.94 -17.20 2.43
CA GLY A 398 -5.14 -17.87 3.44
C GLY A 398 -3.66 -17.58 3.27
N TYR A 399 -2.95 -17.44 4.39
CA TYR A 399 -1.51 -17.22 4.33
C TYR A 399 -0.78 -18.47 3.88
N THR A 400 -0.07 -18.39 2.76
CA THR A 400 0.83 -19.45 2.29
C THR A 400 2.26 -18.91 2.27
N PRO A 401 3.20 -19.49 3.04
CA PRO A 401 4.61 -19.11 2.97
C PRO A 401 5.14 -19.18 1.53
N GLY A 402 6.05 -18.26 1.19
CA GLY A 402 6.74 -18.28 -0.09
C GLY A 402 7.72 -19.45 -0.21
N THR A 403 8.44 -19.48 -1.32
CA THR A 403 9.44 -20.52 -1.62
C THR A 403 10.84 -19.93 -1.77
N GLY A 404 11.87 -20.75 -1.56
CA GLY A 404 13.26 -20.36 -1.80
C GLY A 404 13.87 -19.48 -0.69
N ALA A 405 14.81 -18.61 -1.05
CA ALA A 405 15.63 -17.83 -0.11
C ALA A 405 14.82 -16.86 0.77
N PHE A 406 13.60 -16.53 0.35
CA PHE A 406 12.71 -15.59 1.03
C PHE A 406 11.37 -16.26 1.40
N SER A 407 11.40 -17.54 1.78
CA SER A 407 10.20 -18.33 2.10
C SER A 407 9.31 -17.76 3.23
N GLN A 408 9.86 -16.89 4.08
CA GLN A 408 9.12 -16.18 5.11
C GLN A 408 8.18 -15.08 4.58
N PHE A 409 8.35 -14.64 3.33
CA PHE A 409 7.45 -13.71 2.65
C PHE A 409 6.41 -14.53 1.88
N GLY A 410 5.15 -14.42 2.26
CA GLY A 410 4.07 -15.28 1.76
C GLY A 410 2.97 -14.54 1.02
N ASP A 411 2.09 -15.34 0.42
CA ASP A 411 0.88 -14.91 -0.26
C ASP A 411 -0.31 -14.95 0.69
N LEU A 412 -1.28 -14.06 0.49
CA LEU A 412 -2.51 -13.94 1.27
C LEU A 412 -3.70 -14.63 0.63
N SER A 413 -3.66 -14.82 -0.69
CA SER A 413 -4.73 -15.45 -1.45
C SER A 413 -4.19 -16.11 -2.71
N ALA A 414 -4.82 -17.20 -3.11
CA ALA A 414 -4.61 -17.85 -4.39
C ALA A 414 -5.87 -17.75 -5.26
N VAL A 415 -5.69 -17.82 -6.58
CA VAL A 415 -6.78 -17.86 -7.54
C VAL A 415 -6.61 -19.01 -8.52
N ARG A 416 -7.73 -19.56 -8.95
CA ARG A 416 -7.85 -20.42 -10.12
C ARG A 416 -8.85 -19.81 -11.09
N LEU A 417 -8.37 -19.43 -12.25
CA LEU A 417 -9.15 -18.86 -13.35
C LEU A 417 -9.39 -19.94 -14.40
N SER A 418 -10.63 -20.11 -14.85
CA SER A 418 -10.97 -21.05 -15.91
C SER A 418 -12.02 -20.50 -16.88
N PHE A 419 -11.84 -20.79 -18.17
CA PHE A 419 -12.85 -20.49 -19.19
C PHE A 419 -13.75 -21.71 -19.38
N VAL A 420 -15.06 -21.51 -19.25
CA VAL A 420 -16.08 -22.55 -19.44
C VAL A 420 -16.87 -22.23 -20.71
N PRO A 421 -16.68 -22.98 -21.81
CA PRO A 421 -17.44 -22.77 -23.04
C PRO A 421 -18.93 -23.08 -22.87
N SER A 422 -19.76 -22.33 -23.59
CA SER A 422 -21.21 -22.53 -23.64
C SER A 422 -21.53 -23.91 -24.21
N GLY A 423 -22.28 -24.72 -23.45
CA GLY A 423 -22.80 -26.01 -23.90
C GLY A 423 -21.88 -27.22 -23.74
N THR A 424 -20.61 -27.07 -23.31
CA THR A 424 -19.68 -28.21 -23.14
C THR A 424 -19.34 -28.55 -21.68
N GLY A 425 -19.71 -27.71 -20.70
CA GLY A 425 -19.62 -28.00 -19.26
C GLY A 425 -18.21 -28.27 -18.69
N SER A 426 -17.16 -28.28 -19.52
CA SER A 426 -15.78 -28.57 -19.14
C SER A 426 -14.88 -27.40 -19.53
N ALA A 427 -14.01 -26.98 -18.60
CA ALA A 427 -13.12 -25.84 -18.82
C ALA A 427 -12.07 -26.11 -19.92
N SER A 428 -11.82 -25.14 -20.79
CA SER A 428 -10.86 -25.27 -21.90
C SER A 428 -9.47 -24.68 -21.61
N ALA A 429 -9.36 -23.77 -20.65
CA ALA A 429 -8.10 -23.19 -20.19
C ALA A 429 -8.13 -22.97 -18.68
N ILE A 430 -7.01 -23.24 -17.98
CA ILE A 430 -6.88 -23.05 -16.53
C ILE A 430 -5.60 -22.25 -16.27
N TYR A 431 -5.74 -21.21 -15.44
CA TYR A 431 -4.64 -20.41 -14.93
C TYR A 431 -4.69 -20.41 -13.40
N THR A 432 -3.53 -20.39 -12.76
CA THR A 432 -3.44 -20.22 -11.31
C THR A 432 -2.51 -19.07 -10.97
N GLY A 433 -2.86 -18.33 -9.93
CA GLY A 433 -2.06 -17.22 -9.43
C GLY A 433 -2.11 -17.15 -7.91
N LYS A 434 -1.20 -16.38 -7.34
CA LYS A 434 -1.18 -16.03 -5.92
C LYS A 434 -0.88 -14.56 -5.77
N THR A 435 -1.31 -13.97 -4.67
CA THR A 435 -1.03 -12.57 -4.39
C THR A 435 -0.59 -12.39 -2.94
N PRO A 436 0.47 -11.59 -2.69
CA PRO A 436 0.77 -11.07 -1.36
C PRO A 436 -0.06 -9.81 -1.06
N LEU A 437 -0.82 -9.30 -2.03
CA LEU A 437 -1.68 -8.12 -1.84
C LEU A 437 -2.96 -8.54 -1.14
N GLY A 438 -3.37 -7.77 -0.15
CA GLY A 438 -4.65 -7.95 0.51
C GLY A 438 -5.34 -6.61 0.62
N PRO A 439 -6.68 -6.61 0.73
CA PRO A 439 -7.35 -5.41 1.08
C PRO A 439 -7.01 -5.02 2.51
N VAL A 440 -6.73 -3.74 2.71
CA VAL A 440 -6.44 -3.18 4.02
C VAL A 440 -7.70 -2.37 4.36
N PRO A 441 -8.34 -2.53 5.53
CA PRO A 441 -9.54 -1.78 5.91
C PRO A 441 -9.20 -0.44 6.58
N LEU A 442 -10.04 0.59 6.50
CA LEU A 442 -9.68 1.93 7.00
C LEU A 442 -9.29 1.93 8.48
N SER A 443 -9.87 1.04 9.31
CA SER A 443 -9.48 0.87 10.72
C SER A 443 -8.02 0.46 10.93
N ALA A 444 -7.30 -0.01 9.91
CA ALA A 444 -5.85 -0.21 9.98
C ALA A 444 -5.08 1.08 10.33
N PHE A 445 -5.70 2.23 10.06
CA PHE A 445 -5.17 3.57 10.37
C PHE A 445 -5.88 4.20 11.60
N SER A 446 -6.60 3.40 12.37
CA SER A 446 -7.17 3.83 13.65
C SER A 446 -6.12 3.79 14.78
N GLY A 447 -6.45 4.41 15.91
CA GLY A 447 -5.62 4.42 17.12
C GLY A 447 -5.26 5.82 17.60
N ALA A 448 -4.50 6.59 16.80
CA ALA A 448 -4.09 7.95 17.13
C ALA A 448 -4.81 8.99 16.26
N THR A 449 -5.29 10.07 16.88
CA THR A 449 -5.68 11.28 16.14
C THR A 449 -4.44 11.90 15.50
N LEU A 450 -4.46 12.05 14.17
CA LEU A 450 -3.43 12.75 13.43
C LEU A 450 -3.66 14.25 13.57
N THR A 451 -2.63 15.02 13.88
CA THR A 451 -2.73 16.47 14.02
C THR A 451 -1.76 17.15 13.07
N ALA A 452 -2.10 18.35 12.60
CA ALA A 452 -1.20 19.14 11.77
C ALA A 452 0.08 19.50 12.56
N THR A 453 1.23 19.37 11.89
CA THR A 453 2.53 19.71 12.47
C THR A 453 2.79 21.21 12.55
N ALA A 454 1.96 22.04 11.93
CA ALA A 454 2.09 23.49 11.96
C ALA A 454 1.71 24.06 13.34
N ALA A 455 2.64 24.82 13.95
CA ALA A 455 2.44 25.46 15.25
C ALA A 455 1.18 26.35 15.24
N GLY A 456 0.28 26.11 16.20
CA GLY A 456 -0.99 26.85 16.34
C GLY A 456 -2.16 26.32 15.50
N SER A 457 -1.96 25.26 14.71
CA SER A 457 -3.06 24.55 14.07
C SER A 457 -3.78 23.63 15.06
N ASN A 458 -5.11 23.63 15.03
CA ASN A 458 -5.98 22.64 15.68
C ASN A 458 -6.54 21.63 14.66
N GLU A 459 -5.98 21.61 13.44
CA GLU A 459 -6.40 20.66 12.42
C GLU A 459 -6.06 19.24 12.86
N ALA A 460 -7.06 18.36 12.80
CA ALA A 460 -6.96 17.00 13.26
C ALA A 460 -7.76 16.04 12.38
N LEU A 461 -7.34 14.78 12.36
CA LEU A 461 -8.01 13.70 11.64
C LEU A 461 -8.02 12.45 12.53
N GLU A 462 -9.18 11.86 12.71
CA GLU A 462 -9.38 10.64 13.48
C GLU A 462 -10.09 9.60 12.61
N ILE A 463 -9.56 8.38 12.56
CA ILE A 463 -10.22 7.26 11.91
C ILE A 463 -11.12 6.57 12.93
N VAL A 464 -12.43 6.62 12.71
CA VAL A 464 -13.45 6.19 13.69
C VAL A 464 -13.93 4.77 13.42
N SER A 465 -13.94 4.32 12.16
CA SER A 465 -14.31 2.96 11.75
C SER A 465 -13.73 2.60 10.38
N ASP A 466 -14.04 1.41 9.88
CA ASP A 466 -13.72 0.97 8.51
C ASP A 466 -14.31 1.84 7.40
N HIS A 467 -15.29 2.70 7.74
CA HIS A 467 -16.03 3.48 6.77
C HIS A 467 -16.16 4.97 7.16
N SER A 468 -15.47 5.43 8.21
CA SER A 468 -15.66 6.78 8.74
C SER A 468 -14.37 7.42 9.24
N ILE A 469 -14.21 8.70 8.89
CA ILE A 469 -13.15 9.60 9.33
C ILE A 469 -13.81 10.84 9.93
N LEU A 470 -13.33 11.28 11.08
CA LEU A 470 -13.65 12.58 11.66
C LEU A 470 -12.50 13.56 11.32
N TYR A 471 -12.82 14.66 10.65
CA TYR A 471 -11.84 15.70 10.31
C TYR A 471 -12.20 17.01 11.01
N THR A 472 -11.28 17.52 11.82
CA THR A 472 -11.35 18.85 12.43
C THR A 472 -10.51 19.81 11.59
N PRO A 473 -11.09 20.86 10.98
CA PRO A 473 -10.34 21.83 10.18
C PRO A 473 -9.53 22.79 11.07
N PRO A 474 -8.58 23.56 10.49
CA PRO A 474 -7.90 24.65 11.19
C PRO A 474 -8.86 25.72 11.73
N ALA A 475 -8.51 26.39 12.83
CA ALA A 475 -9.34 27.32 13.61
C ALA A 475 -9.74 28.59 12.85
N LEU A 476 -9.04 28.91 11.75
CA LEU A 476 -9.47 29.94 10.80
C LEU A 476 -10.81 29.58 10.11
N SER A 477 -11.28 28.33 10.26
CA SER A 477 -12.57 27.79 9.81
C SER A 477 -13.57 27.61 10.99
N ALA A 478 -13.37 28.30 12.12
CA ALA A 478 -14.18 28.17 13.35
C ALA A 478 -15.67 28.60 13.22
N SER A 479 -16.12 29.05 12.05
CA SER A 479 -17.53 29.31 11.74
C SER A 479 -18.35 28.04 11.46
N TRP A 480 -17.71 26.88 11.35
CA TRP A 480 -18.41 25.61 11.07
C TRP A 480 -19.19 25.15 12.31
N GLN A 481 -20.49 24.85 12.20
CA GLN A 481 -21.23 24.28 13.33
C GLN A 481 -20.68 22.89 13.66
N LYS A 482 -20.76 22.47 14.92
CA LYS A 482 -20.21 21.17 15.38
C LYS A 482 -20.83 19.97 14.64
N ASP A 483 -22.08 20.10 14.22
CA ASP A 483 -22.80 19.11 13.40
C ASP A 483 -22.29 19.09 11.94
N ASP A 484 -21.66 20.18 11.46
CA ASP A 484 -20.95 20.23 10.17
C ASP A 484 -19.52 19.66 10.23
N GLN A 485 -18.92 19.56 11.43
CA GLN A 485 -17.59 18.95 11.64
C GLN A 485 -17.65 17.41 11.65
N GLN A 486 -18.83 16.85 11.94
CA GLN A 486 -19.15 15.42 11.82
C GLN A 486 -19.84 15.12 10.47
N GLN A 487 -19.41 15.76 9.38
CA GLN A 487 -19.88 15.39 8.04
C GLN A 487 -19.26 14.06 7.65
N ALA A 488 -19.99 12.99 7.90
CA ALA A 488 -19.66 11.70 7.35
C ALA A 488 -19.73 11.77 5.81
N TRP A 489 -18.60 11.44 5.19
CA TRP A 489 -18.33 11.74 3.79
C TRP A 489 -19.13 10.85 2.83
N LEU A 490 -19.23 11.34 1.59
CA LEU A 490 -20.06 10.84 0.49
C LEU A 490 -19.31 9.94 -0.53
N GLU A 491 -18.01 9.66 -0.37
CA GLU A 491 -17.21 8.78 -1.24
C GLU A 491 -15.86 8.42 -0.57
N ILE A 492 -15.41 7.15 -0.59
CA ILE A 492 -14.11 6.71 -0.05
C ILE A 492 -13.45 5.76 -1.07
N LEU A 493 -12.55 6.28 -1.91
CA LEU A 493 -11.86 5.44 -2.89
C LEU A 493 -10.90 4.44 -2.22
N TYR A 494 -11.09 3.16 -2.51
CA TYR A 494 -10.22 2.08 -2.07
C TYR A 494 -9.32 1.64 -3.24
N VAL A 495 -8.03 1.42 -2.99
CA VAL A 495 -7.08 0.84 -3.98
C VAL A 495 -6.13 -0.11 -3.24
N PRO A 496 -5.89 -1.34 -3.73
CA PRO A 496 -4.85 -2.20 -3.16
C PRO A 496 -3.49 -1.48 -3.13
N LEU A 497 -2.74 -1.61 -2.03
CA LEU A 497 -1.41 -1.02 -1.73
C LEU A 497 -1.36 0.37 -1.10
N MET A 498 -2.36 1.23 -1.26
CA MET A 498 -2.38 2.58 -0.67
C MET A 498 -3.80 3.06 -0.38
N TYR A 499 -4.00 3.71 0.76
CA TYR A 499 -5.29 4.34 1.07
C TYR A 499 -5.30 5.76 0.57
N ILE A 500 -6.15 6.01 -0.41
CA ILE A 500 -6.40 7.34 -0.94
C ILE A 500 -7.86 7.68 -0.69
N VAL A 501 -8.14 8.35 0.42
CA VAL A 501 -9.50 8.76 0.76
C VAL A 501 -9.81 10.10 0.09
N ALA A 502 -10.54 10.07 -1.02
CA ALA A 502 -11.15 11.27 -1.57
C ALA A 502 -12.31 11.74 -0.68
N TYR A 503 -12.53 13.05 -0.55
CA TYR A 503 -13.59 13.64 0.28
C TYR A 503 -14.02 15.01 -0.29
N GLN A 504 -15.30 15.40 -0.21
CA GLN A 504 -15.78 16.65 -0.84
C GLN A 504 -15.73 17.87 0.09
N VAL A 505 -14.72 18.73 -0.02
CA VAL A 505 -14.64 19.93 0.84
C VAL A 505 -15.81 20.88 0.56
N ARG A 506 -16.66 21.16 1.58
CA ARG A 506 -17.73 22.16 1.45
C ARG A 506 -17.09 23.53 1.15
N PRO A 507 -17.68 24.33 0.27
CA PRO A 507 -16.98 25.36 -0.51
C PRO A 507 -17.16 26.76 0.06
N ASP A 508 -17.77 26.90 1.23
CA ASP A 508 -18.12 28.20 1.79
C ASP A 508 -16.87 29.07 2.06
N ASP A 509 -15.67 28.46 2.04
CA ASP A 509 -14.36 29.08 2.22
C ASP A 509 -13.52 29.27 0.93
N ILE A 510 -14.02 28.91 -0.26
CA ILE A 510 -13.36 29.21 -1.53
C ILE A 510 -14.30 30.08 -2.35
N LEU A 511 -13.81 31.20 -2.89
CA LEU A 511 -14.49 32.04 -3.88
C LEU A 511 -14.71 31.29 -5.23
N ALA A 512 -15.05 30.01 -5.18
CA ALA A 512 -15.43 29.18 -6.31
C ALA A 512 -16.97 29.18 -6.37
N PRO A 513 -17.57 29.59 -7.50
CA PRO A 513 -19.00 29.85 -7.59
C PRO A 513 -19.92 28.61 -7.54
N ASP A 514 -19.39 27.40 -7.30
CA ASP A 514 -20.18 26.17 -7.30
C ASP A 514 -19.70 25.18 -6.25
N ALA A 515 -20.65 24.71 -5.44
CA ALA A 515 -20.35 23.95 -4.25
C ALA A 515 -19.88 22.49 -4.46
N GLY A 516 -20.01 21.99 -5.68
CA GLY A 516 -19.59 20.63 -6.04
C GLY A 516 -18.19 20.53 -6.66
N ARG A 517 -17.33 21.55 -6.49
CA ARG A 517 -16.09 21.69 -7.29
C ARG A 517 -14.78 21.55 -6.52
N VAL A 518 -14.81 21.21 -5.23
CA VAL A 518 -13.58 21.04 -4.43
C VAL A 518 -13.56 19.64 -3.80
N THR A 519 -12.54 18.86 -4.11
CA THR A 519 -12.35 17.51 -3.60
C THR A 519 -11.02 17.45 -2.86
N GLY A 520 -11.01 17.10 -1.58
CA GLY A 520 -9.80 16.71 -0.86
C GLY A 520 -9.43 15.25 -1.13
N MET A 521 -8.16 14.91 -1.05
CA MET A 521 -7.67 13.53 -1.04
C MET A 521 -6.68 13.38 0.10
N LEU A 522 -6.90 12.36 0.92
CA LEU A 522 -6.03 11.96 2.01
C LEU A 522 -5.28 10.71 1.57
N SER A 523 -3.96 10.77 1.50
CA SER A 523 -3.15 9.56 1.39
C SER A 523 -2.77 9.12 2.80
N LEU A 524 -3.28 7.98 3.27
CA LEU A 524 -2.90 7.40 4.56
C LEU A 524 -1.77 6.39 4.37
N GLY A 525 -0.80 6.42 5.28
CA GLY A 525 0.36 5.53 5.28
C GLY A 525 1.00 5.46 6.66
N THR A 526 2.08 4.71 6.77
CA THR A 526 2.92 4.70 7.97
C THR A 526 4.21 5.44 7.65
N ASN A 527 4.51 6.49 8.40
CA ASN A 527 5.82 7.10 8.40
C ASN A 527 6.57 6.44 9.55
N GLY A 528 7.30 5.35 9.30
CA GLY A 528 7.87 4.44 10.33
C GLY A 528 8.17 5.09 11.69
N ALA A 529 8.91 6.21 11.69
CA ALA A 529 9.28 7.05 12.83
C ALA A 529 8.14 7.58 13.72
N CYS A 530 7.01 7.94 13.12
CA CYS A 530 5.90 8.66 13.71
C CYS A 530 4.61 7.83 13.73
N GLY A 531 4.68 6.54 13.42
CA GLY A 531 3.49 5.69 13.27
C GLY A 531 2.71 6.07 12.02
N LEU A 532 1.44 6.44 12.18
CA LEU A 532 0.56 6.79 11.07
C LEU A 532 0.79 8.22 10.58
N ALA A 533 0.70 8.41 9.27
CA ALA A 533 0.78 9.70 8.62
C ALA A 533 -0.30 9.83 7.54
N SER A 534 -0.76 11.06 7.34
CA SER A 534 -1.66 11.43 6.26
C SER A 534 -1.13 12.65 5.51
N ILE A 535 -1.15 12.57 4.18
CA ILE A 535 -0.93 13.71 3.31
C ILE A 535 -2.29 14.18 2.80
N ASN A 536 -2.69 15.39 3.16
CA ASN A 536 -3.95 15.98 2.72
C ASN A 536 -3.71 16.92 1.53
N THR A 537 -4.21 16.52 0.36
CA THR A 537 -4.12 17.29 -0.89
C THR A 537 -5.51 17.77 -1.28
N ARG A 538 -5.70 19.07 -1.49
CA ARG A 538 -6.96 19.60 -2.03
C ARG A 538 -6.88 19.71 -3.55
N TYR A 539 -7.96 19.38 -4.24
CA TYR A 539 -8.12 19.49 -5.68
C TYR A 539 -9.27 20.42 -6.01
N LEU A 540 -9.06 21.26 -7.01
CA LEU A 540 -10.08 22.14 -7.56
C LEU A 540 -10.53 21.61 -8.92
N HIS A 541 -11.79 21.17 -9.00
CA HIS A 541 -12.45 20.84 -10.25
C HIS A 541 -12.94 22.13 -10.90
N LEU A 542 -12.10 22.75 -11.73
CA LEU A 542 -12.47 23.98 -12.44
C LEU A 542 -13.69 23.76 -13.37
N TRP A 543 -13.78 22.58 -14.02
CA TRP A 543 -14.93 22.13 -14.82
C TRP A 543 -15.06 20.59 -14.83
N PRO A 544 -16.27 20.03 -15.04
CA PRO A 544 -16.50 18.56 -15.06
C PRO A 544 -15.71 17.81 -16.14
N SER A 545 -15.37 18.49 -17.24
CA SER A 545 -14.66 17.91 -18.38
C SER A 545 -13.14 18.11 -18.34
N LEU A 546 -12.62 18.79 -17.32
CA LEU A 546 -11.18 18.96 -17.13
C LEU A 546 -10.67 18.05 -16.02
N PRO A 547 -9.43 17.53 -16.13
CA PRO A 547 -8.78 16.86 -15.02
C PRO A 547 -8.75 17.81 -13.80
N PRO A 548 -9.03 17.33 -12.58
CA PRO A 548 -8.91 18.14 -11.37
C PRO A 548 -7.51 18.74 -11.27
N VAL A 549 -7.44 20.02 -10.90
CA VAL A 549 -6.16 20.71 -10.71
C VAL A 549 -5.76 20.54 -9.24
N PRO A 550 -4.61 19.91 -8.93
CA PRO A 550 -4.12 19.85 -7.56
C PRO A 550 -3.81 21.25 -7.05
N CYS A 551 -4.38 21.62 -5.91
CA CYS A 551 -3.85 22.69 -5.08
C CYS A 551 -2.59 22.17 -4.36
N PRO A 552 -1.68 23.03 -3.87
CA PRO A 552 -0.59 22.60 -3.00
C PRO A 552 -1.17 21.78 -1.83
N PRO A 553 -0.47 20.77 -1.30
CA PRO A 553 -0.91 20.07 -0.10
C PRO A 553 -1.20 21.11 0.99
N THR A 554 -2.39 21.06 1.56
CA THR A 554 -2.81 22.06 2.56
C THR A 554 -2.28 21.71 3.94
N SER A 555 -1.95 20.43 4.20
CA SER A 555 -1.46 19.96 5.49
C SER A 555 -0.85 18.55 5.41
N VAL A 556 0.16 18.29 6.25
CA VAL A 556 0.61 16.94 6.62
C VAL A 556 0.12 16.70 8.04
N LEU A 557 -0.69 15.66 8.22
CA LEU A 557 -1.19 15.24 9.52
C LEU A 557 -0.41 14.01 9.97
N ALA A 558 0.14 14.02 11.16
CA ALA A 558 0.87 12.88 11.72
C ALA A 558 0.50 12.72 13.19
N ILE A 559 0.83 11.58 13.78
CA ILE A 559 0.71 11.40 15.24
C ILE A 559 1.52 12.52 15.91
N PRO A 560 0.93 13.29 16.84
CA PRO A 560 1.64 14.35 17.54
C PRO A 560 2.83 13.76 18.28
N THR A 561 4.04 14.15 17.87
CA THR A 561 5.27 13.85 18.62
C THR A 561 5.51 14.99 19.61
N ALA A 562 5.92 14.66 20.84
CA ALA A 562 6.35 15.68 21.79
C ALA A 562 7.54 16.47 21.20
N ALA A 563 7.49 17.81 21.32
CA ALA A 563 8.49 18.74 20.81
C ALA A 563 9.82 18.66 21.55
#